data_AF-A0A6P5BTB0-F1
#
_entry.id   AF-A0A6P5BTB0-F1
#
_cell.length_a   1.000
_cell.length_b   1.000
_cell.length_c   1.000
_cell.angle_alpha   90.00
_cell.angle_beta   90.00
_cell.angle_gamma   90.00
#
_symmetry.space_group_name_H-M   'P 1'
#
loop_
_entity.id
_entity.type
_entity.pdbx_description
1 polymer ?
#
loop_
_entity_poly.entity_id
_entity_poly.type
_entity_poly.pdbx_seq_one_letter_code
_entity_poly.pdbx_strand_id
1 'polypeptide(L)'
;MAEGGAADLDIQRSDIATLLKTSLRKGDTWYLVDSRWFKQWKKYVGFDSWDKYQMGDQNVYPGPIDNSGLLRDGDAQSLKEHLIDELDYILLPTEGWNKLVSWYTLMEGQEPIARKVVEQGMFVKHCKVEVYLTELKLCENGNMNNVVTRRFSKADTIDTIEKEIRKIFNIPDEKETRLWNKYMSNTFEPLNKPDSTIQDAGLYQGQVLVIEQKNEDGTWPRGPSTPNVKNSNYCLPSYTAYKNYDYSEPGRNNEQPGLCGLSNLGNTCFMNSAFQA
;
A
#
# COMPACT_ATOMS: atom_id res chain seq x y z
N MET A 1 9.68 -16.11 -45.81
CA MET A 1 10.60 -17.09 -45.20
C MET A 1 11.15 -16.50 -43.92
N ALA A 2 10.65 -16.97 -42.78
CA ALA A 2 11.28 -16.84 -41.48
C ALA A 2 10.83 -18.08 -40.70
N GLU A 3 11.54 -19.19 -40.91
CA GLU A 3 11.44 -20.35 -40.02
C GLU A 3 12.10 -19.98 -38.71
N GLY A 4 11.32 -19.41 -37.79
CA GLY A 4 11.70 -19.18 -36.40
C GLY A 4 10.98 -20.18 -35.53
N GLY A 5 11.42 -21.44 -35.53
CA GLY A 5 10.91 -22.43 -34.56
C GLY A 5 11.21 -21.97 -33.13
N ALA A 6 10.34 -22.34 -32.19
CA ALA A 6 10.62 -22.13 -30.77
C ALA A 6 11.98 -22.76 -30.40
N ALA A 7 12.68 -22.16 -29.43
CA ALA A 7 13.94 -22.73 -28.94
C ALA A 7 13.72 -24.16 -28.41
N ASP A 8 14.80 -24.96 -28.38
CA ASP A 8 14.76 -26.30 -27.78
C ASP A 8 14.24 -26.26 -26.32
N LEU A 9 13.53 -27.29 -25.89
CA LEU A 9 12.87 -27.32 -24.57
C LEU A 9 13.86 -27.15 -23.41
N ASP A 10 15.08 -27.68 -23.52
CA ASP A 10 16.10 -27.49 -22.49
C ASP A 10 16.59 -26.03 -22.43
N ILE A 11 16.69 -25.35 -23.57
CA ILE A 11 17.01 -23.92 -23.66
C ILE A 11 15.89 -23.12 -23.03
N GLN A 12 14.63 -23.39 -23.39
CA GLN A 12 13.48 -22.70 -22.81
C GLN A 12 13.45 -22.83 -21.29
N ARG A 13 13.63 -24.05 -20.77
CA ARG A 13 13.71 -24.31 -19.33
C ARG A 13 14.83 -23.50 -18.69
N SER A 14 16.05 -23.59 -19.22
CA SER A 14 17.25 -22.95 -18.65
C SER A 14 17.14 -21.43 -18.62
N ASP A 15 16.69 -20.83 -19.73
CA ASP A 15 16.53 -19.39 -19.87
C ASP A 15 15.51 -18.87 -18.86
N ILE A 16 14.30 -19.45 -18.83
CA ILE A 16 13.23 -19.00 -17.94
C ILE A 16 13.58 -19.27 -16.47
N ALA A 17 14.21 -20.40 -16.15
CA ALA A 17 14.66 -20.69 -14.78
C ALA A 17 15.70 -19.67 -14.26
N THR A 18 16.50 -19.11 -15.16
CA THR A 18 17.47 -18.04 -14.84
C THR A 18 16.75 -16.70 -14.67
N LEU A 19 15.82 -16.38 -15.58
CA LEU A 19 15.09 -15.11 -15.59
C LEU A 19 14.08 -14.98 -14.44
N LEU A 20 13.53 -16.08 -13.93
CA LEU A 20 12.72 -16.08 -12.71
C LEU A 20 13.51 -15.66 -11.46
N LYS A 21 14.85 -15.77 -11.50
CA LYS A 21 15.73 -15.37 -10.38
C LYS A 21 16.27 -13.95 -10.54
N THR A 22 15.89 -13.24 -11.59
CA THR A 22 16.32 -11.86 -11.83
C THR A 22 15.92 -10.98 -10.64
N SER A 23 16.89 -10.27 -10.06
CA SER A 23 16.61 -9.37 -8.94
C SER A 23 15.75 -8.19 -9.37
N LEU A 24 14.74 -7.86 -8.56
CA LEU A 24 13.88 -6.71 -8.78
C LEU A 24 14.64 -5.40 -8.62
N ARG A 25 14.54 -4.50 -9.60
CA ARG A 25 15.10 -3.14 -9.53
C ARG A 25 14.02 -2.11 -9.79
N LYS A 26 14.01 -1.02 -9.01
CA LYS A 26 13.05 0.06 -9.14
C LYS A 26 12.97 0.57 -10.59
N GLY A 27 11.75 0.68 -11.12
CA GLY A 27 11.48 1.15 -12.47
C GLY A 27 11.45 0.06 -13.55
N ASP A 28 11.98 -1.14 -13.26
CA ASP A 28 11.90 -2.29 -14.17
C ASP A 28 10.45 -2.66 -14.47
N THR A 29 10.24 -3.26 -15.63
CA THR A 29 8.95 -3.75 -16.08
C THR A 29 8.91 -5.27 -16.04
N TRP A 30 7.90 -5.79 -15.35
CA TRP A 30 7.62 -7.20 -15.20
C TRP A 30 6.23 -7.52 -15.72
N TYR A 31 5.99 -8.76 -16.11
CA TYR A 31 4.78 -9.20 -16.77
C TYR A 31 4.14 -10.33 -16.00
N LEU A 32 2.81 -10.26 -15.87
CA LEU A 32 2.03 -11.34 -15.27
C LEU A 32 1.77 -12.42 -16.32
N VAL A 33 1.90 -13.68 -15.90
CA VAL A 33 1.50 -14.85 -16.67
C VAL A 33 0.57 -15.70 -15.80
N ASP A 34 -0.57 -16.11 -16.33
CA ASP A 34 -1.51 -17.00 -15.62
C ASP A 34 -0.82 -18.28 -15.17
N SER A 35 -0.98 -18.64 -13.89
CA SER A 35 -0.30 -19.79 -13.31
C SER A 35 -0.74 -21.11 -13.94
N ARG A 36 -1.95 -21.19 -14.51
CA ARG A 36 -2.46 -22.39 -15.21
C ARG A 36 -1.67 -22.60 -16.49
N TRP A 37 -1.52 -21.56 -17.31
CA TRP A 37 -0.71 -21.62 -18.52
C TRP A 37 0.74 -21.94 -18.17
N PHE A 38 1.30 -21.29 -17.14
CA PHE A 38 2.68 -21.52 -16.75
C PHE A 38 2.93 -22.93 -16.19
N LYS A 39 2.00 -23.47 -15.39
CA LYS A 39 2.06 -24.88 -14.91
C LYS A 39 2.02 -25.86 -16.08
N GLN A 40 1.23 -25.59 -17.10
CA GLN A 40 1.16 -26.40 -18.32
C GLN A 40 2.48 -26.35 -19.09
N TRP A 41 3.05 -25.15 -19.27
CA TRP A 41 4.37 -24.95 -19.87
C TRP A 41 5.48 -25.69 -19.10
N LYS A 42 5.45 -25.66 -17.76
CA LYS A 42 6.43 -26.38 -16.92
C LYS A 42 6.44 -27.89 -17.19
N LYS A 43 5.27 -28.51 -17.37
CA LYS A 43 5.17 -29.94 -17.75
C LYS A 43 5.76 -30.18 -19.13
N TYR A 44 5.41 -29.31 -20.09
CA TYR A 44 5.86 -29.42 -21.47
C TYR A 44 7.39 -29.34 -21.60
N VAL A 45 8.06 -28.45 -20.86
CA VAL A 45 9.52 -28.30 -20.92
C VAL A 45 10.27 -29.16 -19.89
N GLY A 46 9.55 -29.95 -19.07
CA GLY A 46 10.15 -30.69 -17.95
C GLY A 46 10.92 -29.78 -16.99
N PHE A 47 10.28 -28.67 -16.59
CA PHE A 47 10.88 -27.61 -15.78
C PHE A 47 11.32 -28.10 -14.41
N ASP A 48 10.40 -28.79 -13.74
CA ASP A 48 10.67 -29.42 -12.45
C ASP A 48 11.36 -30.77 -12.72
N SER A 49 12.52 -31.02 -12.07
CA SER A 49 13.39 -32.16 -12.39
C SER A 49 12.76 -33.54 -12.20
N TRP A 50 11.69 -33.62 -11.43
CA TRP A 50 10.94 -34.85 -11.15
C TRP A 50 9.78 -35.11 -12.13
N ASP A 51 9.42 -34.14 -12.98
CA ASP A 51 8.26 -34.21 -13.89
C ASP A 51 8.68 -34.12 -15.37
N LYS A 52 9.49 -35.09 -15.83
CA LYS A 52 9.97 -35.17 -17.22
C LYS A 52 9.21 -36.16 -18.10
N TYR A 53 8.25 -36.91 -17.54
CA TYR A 53 7.54 -37.96 -18.28
C TYR A 53 6.70 -37.41 -19.44
N GLN A 54 6.19 -36.19 -19.29
CA GLN A 54 5.36 -35.51 -20.30
C GLN A 54 6.16 -34.48 -21.12
N MET A 55 7.48 -34.43 -20.96
CA MET A 55 8.32 -33.43 -21.65
C MET A 55 8.19 -33.60 -23.18
N GLY A 56 7.83 -32.53 -23.87
CA GLY A 56 7.60 -32.49 -25.31
C GLY A 56 6.30 -33.14 -25.79
N ASP A 57 5.48 -33.72 -24.90
CA ASP A 57 4.18 -34.30 -25.28
C ASP A 57 3.20 -33.20 -25.72
N GLN A 58 2.57 -33.40 -26.87
CA GLN A 58 1.56 -32.49 -27.42
C GLN A 58 0.33 -32.38 -26.52
N ASN A 59 0.02 -33.41 -25.72
CA ASN A 59 -1.07 -33.37 -24.74
C ASN A 59 -0.85 -32.31 -23.65
N VAL A 60 0.41 -31.91 -23.43
CA VAL A 60 0.76 -30.89 -22.45
C VAL A 60 1.29 -29.61 -23.08
N TYR A 61 1.25 -29.48 -24.41
CA TYR A 61 1.62 -28.24 -25.09
C TYR A 61 0.73 -27.09 -24.59
N PRO A 62 1.31 -25.98 -24.07
CA PRO A 62 0.52 -24.95 -23.42
C PRO A 62 -0.26 -24.06 -24.40
N GLY A 63 0.07 -24.08 -25.69
CA GLY A 63 -0.53 -23.17 -26.67
C GLY A 63 -0.13 -21.69 -26.44
N PRO A 64 -0.82 -20.74 -27.11
CA PRO A 64 -0.63 -19.31 -26.88
C PRO A 64 -0.81 -18.92 -25.43
N ILE A 65 -0.03 -17.93 -24.98
CA ILE A 65 -0.13 -17.40 -23.63
C ILE A 65 -1.55 -16.87 -23.42
N ASP A 66 -2.25 -17.43 -22.45
CA ASP A 66 -3.62 -17.06 -22.11
C ASP A 66 -3.69 -16.52 -20.69
N ASN A 67 -3.93 -15.21 -20.57
CA ASN A 67 -4.13 -14.51 -19.30
C ASN A 67 -5.61 -14.21 -19.00
N SER A 68 -6.56 -14.79 -19.74
CA SER A 68 -8.00 -14.56 -19.53
C SER A 68 -8.46 -14.90 -18.11
N GLY A 69 -7.82 -15.88 -17.46
CA GLY A 69 -8.07 -16.24 -16.07
C GLY A 69 -7.80 -15.11 -15.07
N LEU A 70 -6.93 -14.16 -15.41
CA LEU A 70 -6.55 -13.02 -14.58
C LEU A 70 -7.41 -11.77 -14.83
N LEU A 71 -8.17 -11.73 -15.92
CA LEU A 71 -8.89 -10.54 -16.41
C LEU A 71 -10.38 -10.59 -16.06
N ARG A 72 -11.01 -9.43 -15.86
CA ARG A 72 -12.44 -9.35 -15.56
C ARG A 72 -13.29 -9.70 -16.79
N ASP A 73 -14.46 -10.28 -16.54
CA ASP A 73 -15.40 -10.59 -17.62
C ASP A 73 -15.87 -9.29 -18.30
N GLY A 74 -15.75 -9.25 -19.64
CA GLY A 74 -16.17 -8.09 -20.45
C GLY A 74 -15.16 -6.94 -20.54
N ASP A 75 -14.02 -7.02 -19.85
CA ASP A 75 -12.91 -6.05 -19.96
C ASP A 75 -11.57 -6.79 -20.00
N ALA A 76 -11.04 -6.96 -21.22
CA ALA A 76 -9.79 -7.66 -21.49
C ALA A 76 -8.53 -6.94 -20.98
N GLN A 77 -8.66 -5.76 -20.36
CA GLN A 77 -7.52 -4.99 -19.85
C GLN A 77 -7.54 -4.83 -18.32
N SER A 78 -8.68 -5.09 -17.67
CA SER A 78 -8.80 -4.97 -16.21
C SER A 78 -8.50 -6.28 -15.49
N LEU A 79 -7.53 -6.25 -14.56
CA LEU A 79 -7.27 -7.39 -13.66
C LEU A 79 -8.44 -7.62 -12.69
N LYS A 80 -8.69 -8.91 -12.39
CA LYS A 80 -9.48 -9.32 -11.22
C LYS A 80 -8.81 -8.79 -9.95
N GLU A 81 -9.61 -8.58 -8.91
CA GLU A 81 -9.08 -8.16 -7.62
C GLU A 81 -8.53 -9.35 -6.83
N HIS A 82 -7.63 -9.08 -5.90
CA HIS A 82 -7.13 -10.07 -4.94
C HIS A 82 -6.36 -11.27 -5.52
N LEU A 83 -5.85 -11.17 -6.75
CA LEU A 83 -4.93 -12.19 -7.28
C LEU A 83 -3.65 -12.28 -6.43
N ILE A 84 -3.22 -13.51 -6.16
CA ILE A 84 -2.10 -13.84 -5.29
C ILE A 84 -0.91 -14.31 -6.14
N ASP A 85 0.25 -13.71 -5.88
CA ASP A 85 1.54 -14.07 -6.48
C ASP A 85 1.89 -15.55 -6.21
N GLU A 86 2.47 -16.24 -7.20
CA GLU A 86 2.78 -17.68 -7.23
C GLU A 86 1.56 -18.63 -7.16
N LEU A 87 0.37 -18.15 -6.81
CA LEU A 87 -0.86 -18.94 -6.80
C LEU A 87 -1.66 -18.77 -8.09
N ASP A 88 -2.01 -17.52 -8.41
CA ASP A 88 -2.86 -17.16 -9.55
C ASP A 88 -2.04 -16.76 -10.78
N TYR A 89 -0.91 -16.08 -10.55
CA TYR A 89 0.01 -15.66 -11.60
C TYR A 89 1.46 -15.86 -11.17
N ILE A 90 2.38 -15.81 -12.15
CA ILE A 90 3.81 -15.67 -11.93
C ILE A 90 4.29 -14.36 -12.56
N LEU A 91 5.47 -13.90 -12.16
CA LEU A 91 6.09 -12.67 -12.65
C LEU A 91 7.34 -12.99 -13.46
N LEU A 92 7.44 -12.42 -14.66
CA LEU A 92 8.64 -12.50 -15.49
C LEU A 92 9.20 -11.12 -15.82
N PRO A 93 10.54 -10.97 -15.86
CA PRO A 93 11.14 -9.76 -16.39
C PRO A 93 10.84 -9.63 -17.90
N THR A 94 11.04 -8.43 -18.44
CA THR A 94 10.77 -8.13 -19.86
C THR A 94 11.39 -9.15 -20.82
N GLU A 95 12.62 -9.59 -20.57
CA GLU A 95 13.28 -10.60 -21.41
C GLU A 95 12.56 -11.96 -21.38
N GLY A 96 12.12 -12.41 -20.20
CA GLY A 96 11.41 -13.68 -20.04
C GLY A 96 10.06 -13.67 -20.72
N TRP A 97 9.32 -12.56 -20.59
CA TRP A 97 8.06 -12.34 -21.30
C TRP A 97 8.25 -12.39 -22.82
N ASN A 98 9.23 -11.66 -23.35
CA ASN A 98 9.49 -11.61 -24.79
C ASN A 98 9.86 -12.97 -25.37
N LYS A 99 10.65 -13.77 -24.62
CA LYS A 99 10.98 -15.15 -25.01
C LYS A 99 9.72 -16.03 -25.09
N LEU A 100 8.87 -16.02 -24.05
CA LEU A 100 7.64 -16.81 -24.07
C LEU A 100 6.70 -16.40 -25.21
N VAL A 101 6.51 -15.09 -25.43
CA VAL A 101 5.69 -14.59 -26.55
C VAL A 101 6.28 -15.01 -27.89
N SER A 102 7.61 -14.98 -28.04
CA SER A 102 8.27 -15.42 -29.27
C SER A 102 8.10 -16.93 -29.52
N TRP A 103 8.02 -17.76 -28.48
CA TRP A 103 7.93 -19.22 -28.62
C TRP A 103 6.49 -19.71 -28.75
N TYR A 104 5.54 -19.05 -28.09
CA TYR A 104 4.17 -19.53 -27.96
C TYR A 104 3.13 -18.58 -28.55
N THR A 105 3.48 -17.34 -28.87
CA THR A 105 2.56 -16.23 -29.17
C THR A 105 1.69 -15.83 -27.98
N LEU A 106 1.03 -14.68 -28.08
CA LEU A 106 0.01 -14.22 -27.14
C LEU A 106 -1.37 -14.55 -27.72
N MET A 107 -2.32 -14.98 -26.88
CA MET A 107 -3.68 -15.23 -27.32
C MET A 107 -4.27 -14.00 -28.02
N GLU A 108 -4.95 -14.23 -29.14
CA GLU A 108 -5.53 -13.17 -29.97
C GLU A 108 -6.49 -12.28 -29.15
N GLY A 109 -6.36 -10.96 -29.30
CA GLY A 109 -7.16 -9.99 -28.58
C GLY A 109 -6.70 -9.67 -27.15
N GLN A 110 -5.67 -10.34 -26.62
CA GLN A 110 -5.08 -9.99 -25.34
C GLN A 110 -3.88 -9.03 -25.49
N GLU A 111 -3.65 -8.22 -24.47
CA GLU A 111 -2.47 -7.37 -24.34
C GLU A 111 -1.56 -7.82 -23.18
N PRO A 112 -0.25 -7.56 -23.23
CA PRO A 112 0.65 -7.87 -22.14
C PRO A 112 0.25 -7.18 -20.82
N ILE A 113 0.19 -7.94 -19.73
CA ILE A 113 -0.12 -7.38 -18.40
C ILE A 113 1.18 -6.90 -17.74
N ALA A 114 1.65 -5.72 -18.16
CA ALA A 114 2.89 -5.12 -17.68
C ALA A 114 2.70 -4.35 -16.36
N ARG A 115 3.65 -4.48 -15.43
CA ARG A 115 3.67 -3.80 -14.13
C ARG A 115 5.07 -3.30 -13.78
N LYS A 116 5.13 -2.23 -12.99
CA LYS A 116 6.37 -1.59 -12.57
C LYS A 116 6.85 -2.13 -11.23
N VAL A 117 8.16 -2.22 -11.08
CA VAL A 117 8.80 -2.45 -9.78
C VAL A 117 8.88 -1.14 -9.02
N VAL A 118 8.38 -1.14 -7.80
CA VAL A 118 8.43 -0.01 -6.86
C VAL A 118 9.17 -0.43 -5.60
N GLU A 119 9.70 0.55 -4.87
CA GLU A 119 10.23 0.32 -3.53
C GLU A 119 9.08 0.30 -2.54
N GLN A 120 9.01 -0.79 -1.76
CA GLN A 120 8.01 -0.98 -0.73
C GLN A 120 8.67 -1.17 0.65
N GLY A 121 8.14 -0.54 1.68
CA GLY A 121 8.49 -0.74 3.09
C GLY A 121 8.48 0.57 3.87
N MET A 122 8.14 0.56 5.17
CA MET A 122 8.18 1.79 5.99
C MET A 122 9.56 2.06 6.60
N PHE A 123 10.29 1.01 6.97
CA PHE A 123 11.61 1.11 7.60
C PHE A 123 12.72 0.56 6.71
N VAL A 124 12.54 -0.67 6.22
CA VAL A 124 13.44 -1.31 5.27
C VAL A 124 12.72 -1.40 3.92
N LYS A 125 13.27 -0.70 2.92
CA LYS A 125 12.74 -0.72 1.56
C LYS A 125 13.20 -1.98 0.83
N HIS A 126 12.29 -2.65 0.15
CA HIS A 126 12.56 -3.75 -0.76
C HIS A 126 11.82 -3.50 -2.08
N CYS A 127 12.38 -3.95 -3.20
CA CYS A 127 11.70 -3.84 -4.49
C CYS A 127 10.58 -4.88 -4.59
N LYS A 128 9.40 -4.47 -5.08
CA LYS A 128 8.27 -5.34 -5.36
C LYS A 128 7.58 -4.90 -6.65
N VAL A 129 7.07 -5.85 -7.44
CA VAL A 129 6.18 -5.52 -8.56
C VAL A 129 4.84 -5.01 -8.02
N GLU A 130 4.47 -3.78 -8.39
CA GLU A 130 3.20 -3.18 -8.02
C GLU A 130 2.10 -3.65 -8.98
N VAL A 131 1.40 -4.72 -8.60
CA VAL A 131 0.31 -5.29 -9.43
C VAL A 131 -0.96 -4.45 -9.38
N TYR A 132 -1.29 -3.94 -8.20
CA TYR A 132 -2.45 -3.09 -7.96
C TYR A 132 -2.00 -1.72 -7.46
N LEU A 133 -2.47 -0.67 -8.14
CA LEU A 133 -2.37 0.70 -7.66
C LEU A 133 -3.28 0.91 -6.46
N THR A 134 -2.92 1.88 -5.63
CA THR A 134 -3.74 2.30 -4.47
C THR A 134 -4.85 3.22 -4.95
N GLU A 135 -6.09 2.79 -4.77
CA GLU A 135 -7.25 3.62 -5.05
C GLU A 135 -7.51 4.57 -3.87
N LEU A 136 -7.60 5.87 -4.15
CA LEU A 136 -7.91 6.91 -3.18
C LEU A 136 -9.17 7.67 -3.61
N LYS A 137 -9.96 8.07 -2.62
CA LYS A 137 -11.18 8.86 -2.77
C LYS A 137 -10.88 10.32 -2.45
N LEU A 138 -11.08 11.20 -3.41
CA LEU A 138 -10.66 12.59 -3.35
C LEU A 138 -11.90 13.49 -3.27
N CYS A 139 -11.93 14.46 -2.35
CA CYS A 139 -12.99 15.47 -2.30
C CYS A 139 -12.50 16.80 -1.76
N GLU A 140 -13.29 17.85 -2.01
CA GLU A 140 -13.08 19.18 -1.42
C GLU A 140 -13.79 19.30 -0.08
N ASN A 141 -13.20 20.09 0.82
CA ASN A 141 -13.78 20.37 2.13
C ASN A 141 -15.19 20.99 2.04
N GLY A 142 -15.43 21.85 1.05
CA GLY A 142 -16.73 22.51 0.85
C GLY A 142 -17.84 21.57 0.38
N ASN A 143 -17.49 20.43 -0.24
CA ASN A 143 -18.45 19.45 -0.71
C ASN A 143 -17.89 18.02 -0.62
N MET A 144 -17.93 17.46 0.59
CA MET A 144 -17.43 16.11 0.85
C MET A 144 -18.25 14.98 0.21
N ASN A 145 -19.43 15.29 -0.37
CA ASN A 145 -20.25 14.33 -1.09
C ASN A 145 -19.79 14.16 -2.54
N ASN A 146 -19.10 15.16 -3.11
CA ASN A 146 -18.51 15.08 -4.44
C ASN A 146 -17.17 14.35 -4.37
N VAL A 147 -17.24 13.01 -4.35
CA VAL A 147 -16.06 12.13 -4.27
C VAL A 147 -15.63 11.68 -5.65
N VAL A 148 -14.36 11.91 -5.99
CA VAL A 148 -13.73 11.44 -7.21
C VAL A 148 -12.68 10.40 -6.86
N THR A 149 -12.77 9.24 -7.51
CA THR A 149 -11.82 8.14 -7.29
C THR A 149 -10.65 8.22 -8.28
N ARG A 150 -9.42 8.04 -7.76
CA ARG A 150 -8.18 7.96 -8.55
C ARG A 150 -7.28 6.84 -8.05
N ARG A 151 -6.40 6.36 -8.91
CA ARG A 151 -5.44 5.30 -8.61
C ARG A 151 -4.03 5.87 -8.69
N PHE A 152 -3.22 5.57 -7.68
CA PHE A 152 -1.86 6.09 -7.52
C PHE A 152 -0.91 4.95 -7.18
N SER A 153 0.35 5.09 -7.56
CA SER A 153 1.42 4.20 -7.11
C SER A 153 1.68 4.43 -5.63
N LYS A 154 2.03 3.39 -4.89
CA LYS A 154 2.54 3.51 -3.51
C LYS A 154 3.78 4.40 -3.40
N ALA A 155 4.51 4.57 -4.51
CA ALA A 155 5.67 5.43 -4.61
C ALA A 155 5.34 6.89 -4.99
N ASP A 156 4.09 7.19 -5.36
CA ASP A 156 3.67 8.57 -5.63
C ASP A 156 3.71 9.39 -4.34
N THR A 157 4.09 10.66 -4.47
CA THR A 157 4.21 11.58 -3.34
C THR A 157 2.90 12.26 -3.00
N ILE A 158 2.77 12.77 -1.77
CA ILE A 158 1.64 13.60 -1.36
C ILE A 158 1.49 14.83 -2.27
N ASP A 159 2.59 15.46 -2.71
CA ASP A 159 2.57 16.55 -3.69
C ASP A 159 1.94 16.14 -5.03
N THR A 160 2.25 14.93 -5.52
CA THR A 160 1.66 14.38 -6.75
C THR A 160 0.15 14.24 -6.62
N ILE A 161 -0.30 13.72 -5.47
CA ILE A 161 -1.73 13.58 -5.17
C ILE A 161 -2.39 14.96 -5.09
N GLU A 162 -1.78 15.92 -4.38
CA GLU A 162 -2.33 17.27 -4.24
C GLU A 162 -2.49 17.95 -5.60
N LYS A 163 -1.50 17.85 -6.48
CA LYS A 163 -1.57 18.38 -7.85
C LYS A 163 -2.71 17.77 -8.66
N GLU A 164 -2.91 16.46 -8.56
CA GLU A 164 -4.05 15.80 -9.24
C GLU A 164 -5.39 16.24 -8.64
N ILE A 165 -5.49 16.39 -7.31
CA ILE A 165 -6.70 16.92 -6.66
C ILE A 165 -6.98 18.35 -7.14
N ARG A 166 -5.97 19.23 -7.14
CA ARG A 166 -6.10 20.62 -7.63
C ARG A 166 -6.61 20.65 -9.06
N LYS A 167 -6.09 19.79 -9.94
CA LYS A 167 -6.56 19.65 -11.32
C LYS A 167 -8.02 19.18 -11.40
N ILE A 168 -8.42 18.19 -10.60
CA ILE A 168 -9.79 17.66 -10.60
C ILE A 168 -10.80 18.72 -10.17
N PHE A 169 -10.47 19.52 -9.16
CA PHE A 169 -11.37 20.52 -8.58
C PHE A 169 -11.10 21.95 -9.07
N ASN A 170 -10.25 22.12 -10.09
CA ASN A 170 -9.89 23.42 -10.68
C ASN A 170 -9.41 24.46 -9.65
N ILE A 171 -8.55 24.03 -8.72
CA ILE A 171 -7.98 24.90 -7.68
C ILE A 171 -6.74 25.61 -8.24
N PRO A 172 -6.68 26.95 -8.25
CA PRO A 172 -5.53 27.69 -8.77
C PRO A 172 -4.23 27.43 -8.01
N ASP A 173 -3.08 27.53 -8.69
CA ASP A 173 -1.76 27.24 -8.11
C ASP A 173 -1.37 28.24 -7.01
N GLU A 174 -1.79 29.49 -7.12
CA GLU A 174 -1.58 30.54 -6.12
C GLU A 174 -2.42 30.33 -4.85
N LYS A 175 -3.44 29.47 -4.90
CA LYS A 175 -4.30 29.19 -3.76
C LYS A 175 -3.58 28.27 -2.79
N GLU A 176 -3.34 28.75 -1.57
CA GLU A 176 -2.86 27.90 -0.47
C GLU A 176 -3.89 26.81 -0.13
N THR A 177 -3.41 25.58 0.04
CA THR A 177 -4.24 24.43 0.43
C THR A 177 -3.62 23.66 1.59
N ARG A 178 -4.45 22.86 2.26
CA ARG A 178 -3.98 21.74 3.10
C ARG A 178 -4.67 20.46 2.69
N LEU A 179 -3.93 19.37 2.78
CA LEU A 179 -4.45 18.04 2.51
C LEU A 179 -4.64 17.28 3.82
N TRP A 180 -5.78 16.62 3.92
CA TRP A 180 -6.17 15.85 5.10
C TRP A 180 -6.49 14.43 4.74
N ASN A 181 -5.96 13.51 5.52
CA ASN A 181 -6.39 12.13 5.56
C ASN A 181 -7.59 11.99 6.52
N LYS A 182 -8.72 11.47 6.04
CA LYS A 182 -9.89 11.15 6.86
C LYS A 182 -9.90 9.66 7.24
N TYR A 183 -9.55 9.35 8.49
CA TYR A 183 -9.47 7.97 9.00
C TYR A 183 -10.85 7.41 9.40
N MET A 184 -11.59 8.12 10.26
CA MET A 184 -12.98 7.81 10.65
C MET A 184 -13.90 9.00 10.33
N SER A 185 -15.20 8.89 10.60
CA SER A 185 -16.19 9.91 10.21
C SER A 185 -15.79 11.35 10.55
N ASN A 186 -15.11 11.56 11.69
CA ASN A 186 -14.73 12.90 12.19
C ASN A 186 -13.24 13.06 12.56
N THR A 187 -12.36 12.11 12.25
CA THR A 187 -10.92 12.23 12.54
C THR A 187 -10.14 12.56 11.27
N PHE A 188 -9.40 13.66 11.33
CA PHE A 188 -8.59 14.19 10.24
C PHE A 188 -7.13 14.29 10.67
N GLU A 189 -6.24 13.71 9.88
CA GLU A 189 -4.81 13.78 10.07
C GLU A 189 -4.19 14.62 8.95
N PRO A 190 -3.36 15.63 9.26
CA PRO A 190 -2.77 16.48 8.24
C PRO A 190 -1.70 15.71 7.46
N LEU A 191 -1.72 15.82 6.13
CA LEU A 191 -0.68 15.33 5.23
C LEU A 191 0.25 16.50 4.89
N ASN A 192 1.13 16.85 5.83
CA ASN A 192 1.97 18.06 5.77
C ASN A 192 3.38 17.84 5.19
N LYS A 193 3.71 16.60 4.80
CA LYS A 193 5.00 16.24 4.20
C LYS A 193 4.80 15.95 2.71
N PRO A 194 4.94 16.95 1.82
CA PRO A 194 4.64 16.80 0.39
C PRO A 194 5.54 15.77 -0.31
N ASP A 195 6.74 15.53 0.22
CA ASP A 195 7.75 14.58 -0.24
C ASP A 195 7.48 13.14 0.22
N SER A 196 6.61 12.93 1.22
CA SER A 196 6.26 11.58 1.67
C SER A 196 5.49 10.83 0.60
N THR A 197 5.76 9.54 0.46
CA THR A 197 5.01 8.67 -0.45
C THR A 197 3.67 8.26 0.15
N ILE A 198 2.74 7.76 -0.68
CA ILE A 198 1.50 7.12 -0.23
C ILE A 198 1.78 6.07 0.86
N GLN A 199 2.82 5.28 0.67
CA GLN A 199 3.19 4.27 1.65
C GLN A 199 3.73 4.88 2.95
N ASP A 200 4.62 5.87 2.86
CA ASP A 200 5.22 6.48 4.06
C ASP A 200 4.17 7.25 4.88
N ALA A 201 3.15 7.80 4.21
CA ALA A 201 1.99 8.44 4.83
C ALA A 201 0.96 7.43 5.40
N GLY A 202 1.17 6.13 5.23
CA GLY A 202 0.27 5.09 5.74
C GLY A 202 -1.09 5.06 5.03
N LEU A 203 -1.17 5.54 3.79
CA LEU A 203 -2.40 5.54 3.03
C LEU A 203 -2.69 4.15 2.44
N TYR A 204 -3.97 3.75 2.45
CA TYR A 204 -4.44 2.43 2.03
C TYR A 204 -5.66 2.53 1.08
N GLN A 205 -6.00 1.38 0.49
CA GLN A 205 -7.07 1.26 -0.50
C GLN A 205 -8.40 1.83 0.00
N GLY A 206 -8.99 2.73 -0.79
CA GLY A 206 -10.31 3.32 -0.55
C GLY A 206 -10.35 4.47 0.44
N GLN A 207 -9.20 4.93 0.93
CA GLN A 207 -9.11 6.02 1.90
C GLN A 207 -9.54 7.37 1.32
N VAL A 208 -10.13 8.20 2.17
CA VAL A 208 -10.68 9.50 1.76
C VAL A 208 -9.70 10.61 2.10
N LEU A 209 -9.27 11.33 1.07
CA LEU A 209 -8.46 12.53 1.18
C LEU A 209 -9.32 13.78 0.92
N VAL A 210 -9.17 14.77 1.78
CA VAL A 210 -9.92 16.02 1.71
C VAL A 210 -8.94 17.17 1.53
N ILE A 211 -9.11 17.93 0.44
CA ILE A 211 -8.38 19.18 0.25
C ILE A 211 -9.18 20.35 0.80
N GLU A 212 -8.53 21.20 1.59
CA GLU A 212 -9.09 22.49 2.00
C GLU A 212 -8.32 23.62 1.34
N GLN A 213 -9.05 24.65 0.94
CA GLN A 213 -8.49 25.88 0.39
C GLN A 213 -8.53 26.97 1.46
N LYS A 214 -7.51 27.83 1.48
CA LYS A 214 -7.49 29.01 2.37
C LYS A 214 -8.56 30.02 1.94
N ASN A 215 -9.27 30.60 2.90
CA ASN A 215 -10.28 31.61 2.63
C ASN A 215 -9.65 32.92 2.14
N GLU A 216 -10.44 33.79 1.50
CA GLU A 216 -9.97 35.11 1.03
C GLU A 216 -9.54 36.04 2.17
N ASP A 217 -10.14 35.89 3.35
CA ASP A 217 -9.78 36.61 4.58
C ASP A 217 -8.49 36.08 5.24
N GLY A 218 -7.84 35.09 4.63
CA GLY A 218 -6.63 34.45 5.12
C GLY A 218 -6.86 33.38 6.18
N THR A 219 -8.10 33.13 6.60
CA THR A 219 -8.43 32.09 7.57
C THR A 219 -8.52 30.70 6.92
N TRP A 220 -8.45 29.66 7.75
CA TRP A 220 -8.64 28.28 7.31
C TRP A 220 -10.03 27.79 7.72
N PRO A 221 -10.78 27.10 6.84
CA PRO A 221 -12.12 26.60 7.16
C PRO A 221 -12.19 25.72 8.41
N ARG A 222 -11.14 24.93 8.67
CA ARG A 222 -11.03 24.04 9.85
C ARG A 222 -10.27 24.65 11.03
N GLY A 223 -9.87 25.92 10.93
CA GLY A 223 -9.01 26.59 11.91
C GLY A 223 -7.52 26.22 11.77
N PRO A 224 -6.67 26.65 12.72
CA PRO A 224 -5.25 26.32 12.70
C PRO A 224 -5.03 24.81 12.87
N SER A 225 -4.08 24.24 12.10
CA SER A 225 -3.64 22.85 12.24
C SER A 225 -2.84 22.67 13.53
N THR A 226 -3.50 22.68 14.69
CA THR A 226 -2.86 22.21 15.92
C THR A 226 -2.95 20.69 15.95
N PRO A 227 -1.86 19.96 16.26
CA PRO A 227 -1.96 18.53 16.49
C PRO A 227 -2.92 18.36 17.67
N ASN A 228 -4.02 17.65 17.42
CA ASN A 228 -5.04 17.34 18.40
C ASN A 228 -4.45 16.31 19.39
N VAL A 229 -3.51 16.76 20.24
CA VAL A 229 -3.16 16.05 21.46
C VAL A 229 -4.39 16.21 22.34
N LYS A 230 -5.34 15.28 22.20
CA LYS A 230 -6.40 15.10 23.18
C LYS A 230 -5.73 14.63 24.47
N ASN A 231 -5.22 15.60 25.23
CA ASN A 231 -4.86 15.38 26.61
C ASN A 231 -6.17 15.13 27.35
N SER A 232 -6.43 13.87 27.66
CA SER A 232 -7.54 13.44 28.49
C SER A 232 -7.32 13.92 29.91
N ASN A 233 -7.53 15.21 30.16
CA ASN A 233 -7.74 15.74 31.49
C ASN A 233 -9.23 15.95 31.67
N TYR A 234 -9.85 15.01 32.39
CA TYR A 234 -11.15 15.19 33.01
C TYR A 234 -11.09 16.43 33.91
N CYS A 235 -11.51 17.59 33.40
CA CYS A 235 -11.80 18.74 34.22
C CYS A 235 -13.21 18.57 34.79
N LEU A 236 -13.27 18.18 36.06
CA LEU A 236 -14.48 18.11 36.87
C LEU A 236 -15.15 19.50 36.94
N PRO A 237 -16.49 19.62 36.91
CA PRO A 237 -17.16 20.91 37.00
C PRO A 237 -16.92 21.55 38.37
N SER A 238 -16.56 22.84 38.37
CA SER A 238 -16.42 23.66 39.57
C SER A 238 -17.74 23.70 40.36
N TYR A 239 -17.76 23.08 41.54
CA TYR A 239 -18.84 23.20 42.49
C TYR A 239 -18.85 24.60 43.11
N THR A 240 -20.04 25.19 43.14
CA THR A 240 -20.41 26.44 43.78
C THR A 240 -20.00 26.50 45.25
N ALA A 241 -19.41 27.64 45.65
CA ALA A 241 -19.04 27.98 47.01
C ALA A 241 -20.24 27.97 47.96
N TYR A 242 -20.16 27.18 49.03
CA TYR A 242 -21.01 27.32 50.21
C TYR A 242 -20.18 27.79 51.41
N LYS A 243 -20.84 28.67 52.15
CA LYS A 243 -20.43 29.52 53.27
C LYS A 243 -19.50 28.90 54.31
N ASN A 244 -18.53 29.72 54.68
CA ASN A 244 -17.73 29.72 55.91
C ASN A 244 -18.60 29.58 57.17
N TYR A 245 -18.22 28.66 58.05
CA TYR A 245 -18.44 28.80 59.49
C TYR A 245 -17.08 28.73 60.18
N ASP A 246 -16.81 29.80 60.91
CA ASP A 246 -15.62 30.13 61.67
C ASP A 246 -15.63 29.37 63.00
N TYR A 247 -14.55 28.67 63.35
CA TYR A 247 -14.22 28.32 64.74
C TYR A 247 -12.70 28.13 64.89
N SER A 248 -12.19 28.78 65.93
CA SER A 248 -10.82 29.17 66.24
C SER A 248 -9.92 28.11 66.90
N GLU A 249 -8.65 28.03 66.45
CA GLU A 249 -7.35 27.83 67.18
C GLU A 249 -7.18 26.64 68.19
N PRO A 250 -5.95 26.30 68.69
CA PRO A 250 -4.64 26.07 68.07
C PRO A 250 -3.93 24.78 68.57
N GLY A 251 -2.81 24.35 67.96
CA GLY A 251 -1.77 23.60 68.68
C GLY A 251 -1.13 22.35 68.04
N ARG A 252 0.20 22.42 67.88
CA ARG A 252 1.28 21.42 68.05
C ARG A 252 1.06 19.92 67.74
N ASN A 253 1.99 19.42 66.90
CA ASN A 253 2.69 18.12 66.94
C ASN A 253 1.90 16.87 67.36
N ASN A 254 1.71 15.94 66.42
CA ASN A 254 2.06 14.54 66.65
C ASN A 254 2.11 13.74 65.35
N GLU A 255 3.23 13.05 65.17
CA GLU A 255 3.43 12.02 64.18
C GLU A 255 2.45 10.85 64.44
N GLN A 256 1.83 10.33 63.38
CA GLN A 256 1.30 8.96 63.37
C GLN A 256 1.88 8.22 62.17
N PRO A 257 2.75 7.22 62.38
CA PRO A 257 3.28 6.36 61.33
C PRO A 257 2.26 5.27 60.98
N GLY A 258 2.03 5.04 59.68
CA GLY A 258 1.25 3.90 59.21
C GLY A 258 1.15 3.83 57.69
N LEU A 259 1.77 2.78 57.12
CA LEU A 259 1.70 2.32 55.72
C LEU A 259 2.38 3.20 54.67
N CYS A 260 3.70 3.04 54.60
CA CYS A 260 4.54 3.37 53.47
C CYS A 260 4.05 2.64 52.20
N GLY A 261 3.45 3.38 51.25
CA GLY A 261 3.29 2.96 49.86
C GLY A 261 4.32 3.69 49.01
N LEU A 262 5.19 2.93 48.34
CA LEU A 262 6.36 3.36 47.58
C LEU A 262 6.07 4.46 46.52
N SER A 263 6.20 5.72 46.93
CA SER A 263 6.52 6.81 46.02
C SER A 263 8.02 6.75 45.70
N ASN A 264 8.36 6.77 44.41
CA ASN A 264 9.72 6.80 43.85
C ASN A 264 10.44 5.45 43.71
N LEU A 265 10.07 4.70 42.67
CA LEU A 265 11.05 4.01 41.83
C LEU A 265 10.67 4.24 40.36
N GLY A 266 11.35 5.20 39.74
CA GLY A 266 11.60 5.09 38.30
C GLY A 266 12.53 3.91 38.05
N ASN A 267 12.36 3.26 36.90
CA ASN A 267 13.35 2.49 36.11
C ASN A 267 12.56 1.86 34.94
N THR A 268 12.73 2.28 33.69
CA THR A 268 13.72 1.77 32.72
C THR A 268 14.01 0.27 32.80
N CYS A 269 13.75 -0.38 31.65
CA CYS A 269 14.37 -1.55 31.05
C CYS A 269 14.40 -2.93 31.76
N PHE A 270 13.95 -3.92 30.97
CA PHE A 270 14.55 -5.25 30.73
C PHE A 270 13.65 -6.43 31.13
N MET A 271 12.96 -7.01 30.14
CA MET A 271 12.35 -8.33 30.27
C MET A 271 12.70 -9.14 29.02
N ASN A 272 13.91 -9.68 29.04
CA ASN A 272 14.31 -10.81 28.22
C ASN A 272 14.30 -12.03 29.16
N SER A 273 13.44 -13.01 28.88
CA SER A 273 13.59 -14.45 29.17
C SER A 273 12.22 -15.13 29.17
N ALA A 274 11.88 -15.82 28.09
CA ALA A 274 10.98 -16.96 28.13
C ALA A 274 11.73 -18.14 27.50
N PHE A 275 12.51 -18.84 28.33
CA PHE A 275 12.93 -20.22 28.02
C PHE A 275 11.74 -21.14 28.33
N GLN A 276 11.19 -21.75 27.28
CA GLN A 276 10.54 -23.06 27.33
C GLN A 276 11.27 -23.96 26.34
N ALA A 277 12.33 -24.61 26.83
CA ALA A 277 12.83 -25.95 26.47
C ALA A 277 14.03 -26.24 27.38
#